data_AF-A0A9E5RIX0-F1
#
_entry.id   AF-A0A9E5RIX0-F1
#
_cell.length_a   1.000
_cell.length_b   1.000
_cell.length_c   1.000
_cell.angle_alpha   90.00
_cell.angle_beta   90.00
_cell.angle_gamma   90.00
#
_symmetry.space_group_name_H-M   'P 1'
#
loop_
_entity.id
_entity.type
_entity.pdbx_description
1 polymer ?
#
loop_
_entity_poly.entity_id
_entity_poly.type
_entity_poly.pdbx_seq_one_letter_code
_entity_poly.pdbx_strand_id
1 'polypeptide(L)' 'MSQTNYDAMSDAELKQYFLKHRGDYAALQADLDRINQLPRRIIASPDDPNFDEKVQATIRQKLEAARNRRGRQLVD' A
#
# COMPACT_ATOMS: atom_id res chain seq x y z
N MET A 1 16.22 0.90 25.92
CA MET A 1 15.74 0.49 24.58
C MET A 1 15.24 1.73 23.89
N SER A 2 15.74 2.02 22.70
CA SER A 2 15.29 3.17 21.90
C SER A 2 13.85 2.90 21.47
N GLN A 3 12.89 3.75 21.88
CA GLN A 3 11.54 3.69 21.33
C GLN A 3 11.60 4.17 19.88
N THR A 4 11.50 3.25 18.93
CA THR A 4 11.36 3.58 17.52
C THR A 4 10.04 4.33 17.33
N ASN A 5 10.08 5.53 16.76
CA ASN A 5 8.87 6.30 16.45
C ASN A 5 8.39 5.97 15.02
N TYR A 6 7.40 5.09 14.92
CA TYR A 6 6.83 4.67 13.63
C TYR A 6 6.04 5.78 12.94
N ASP A 7 5.43 6.70 13.68
CA ASP A 7 4.63 7.80 13.13
C ASP A 7 5.47 8.80 12.34
N ALA A 8 6.75 8.92 12.67
CA ALA A 8 7.71 9.77 11.97
C ALA A 8 8.18 9.18 10.62
N MET A 9 7.97 7.89 10.37
CA MET A 9 8.41 7.23 9.13
C MET A 9 7.40 7.47 8.00
N SER A 10 7.85 7.58 6.76
CA SER A 10 6.96 7.40 5.59
C SER A 10 6.50 5.94 5.46
N ASP A 11 5.46 5.68 4.66
CA ASP A 11 4.95 4.31 4.44
C ASP A 11 6.03 3.38 3.87
N ALA A 12 6.88 3.92 2.99
CA ALA A 12 7.99 3.17 2.42
C ALA A 12 9.05 2.83 3.46
N GLU A 13 9.39 3.77 4.34
CA GLU A 13 10.36 3.58 5.42
C GLU A 13 9.85 2.59 6.47
N LEU A 14 8.60 2.72 6.90
CA LEU A 14 7.98 1.81 7.86
C LEU A 14 7.94 0.36 7.32
N LYS A 15 7.54 0.20 6.05
CA LYS A 15 7.54 -1.11 5.39
C LYS A 15 8.94 -1.69 5.29
N GLN A 16 9.94 -0.90 4.90
CA GLN A 16 11.34 -1.36 4.85
C GLN A 16 11.88 -1.73 6.23
N TYR A 17 11.54 -0.95 7.26
CA TYR A 17 11.89 -1.21 8.63
C TYR A 17 11.31 -2.55 9.09
N PHE A 18 10.00 -2.75 8.96
CA PHE A 18 9.35 -4.01 9.30
C PHE A 18 9.99 -5.21 8.57
N LEU A 19 10.27 -5.09 7.27
CA LEU A 19 10.90 -6.18 6.50
C LEU A 19 12.29 -6.56 7.00
N LYS A 20 13.05 -5.60 7.55
CA LYS A 20 14.36 -5.81 8.19
C LYS A 20 14.24 -6.31 9.64
N HIS A 21 13.14 -5.98 10.32
CA HIS A 21 12.87 -6.27 11.72
C HIS A 21 11.60 -7.13 11.89
N ARG A 22 11.55 -8.30 11.23
CA ARG A 22 10.31 -9.11 11.14
C ARG A 22 9.75 -9.63 12.47
N GLY A 23 10.56 -9.63 13.54
CA GLY A 23 10.11 -9.98 14.90
C GLY A 23 9.53 -8.80 15.68
N ASP A 24 9.59 -7.59 15.13
CA ASP A 24 9.00 -6.39 15.72
C ASP A 24 7.51 -6.30 15.36
N TYR A 25 6.68 -6.88 16.21
CA TYR A 25 5.23 -6.87 16.04
C TYR A 25 4.63 -5.47 16.10
N ALA A 26 5.28 -4.51 16.78
CA ALA A 26 4.81 -3.13 16.82
C ALA A 26 5.02 -2.44 15.46
N ALA A 27 6.15 -2.73 14.78
CA ALA A 27 6.37 -2.27 13.42
C ALA A 27 5.38 -2.89 12.41
N LEU A 28 5.05 -4.18 12.56
CA LEU A 28 4.01 -4.83 11.75
C LEU A 28 2.64 -4.18 11.96
N GLN A 29 2.25 -3.97 13.22
CA GLN A 29 0.96 -3.37 13.54
C GLN A 29 0.84 -1.96 12.95
N ALA A 30 1.89 -1.14 13.08
CA ALA A 30 1.92 0.19 12.50
C ALA A 30 1.79 0.18 10.95
N ASP A 31 2.45 -0.76 10.25
CA ASP A 31 2.32 -0.92 8.79
C ASP A 31 0.89 -1.31 8.39
N LEU A 32 0.28 -2.25 9.12
CA LEU A 32 -1.11 -2.67 8.87
C LEU A 32 -2.12 -1.56 9.16
N ASP A 33 -1.94 -0.80 10.22
CA ASP A 33 -2.82 0.32 10.59
C ASP A 33 -2.83 1.39 9.48
N ARG A 34 -1.66 1.71 8.90
CA ARG A 34 -1.59 2.63 7.75
C ARG A 34 -2.27 2.08 6.51
N ILE A 35 -2.10 0.79 6.21
CA ILE A 35 -2.80 0.12 5.12
C ILE A 35 -4.32 0.19 5.32
N ASN A 36 -4.79 0.16 6.56
CA ASN A 36 -6.21 0.23 6.92
C ASN A 36 -6.75 1.66 6.95
N GLN A 37 -5.91 2.67 7.23
CA GLN A 37 -6.27 4.09 7.15
C GLN A 37 -6.37 4.62 5.73
N LEU A 38 -5.67 3.99 4.77
CA LEU A 38 -5.86 4.32 3.36
C LEU A 38 -7.33 4.06 2.99
N PRO A 39 -8.08 5.08 2.52
CA PRO A 39 -9.47 4.90 2.14
C PRO A 39 -9.55 3.82 1.07
N ARG A 40 -10.05 2.65 1.46
CA ARG A 40 -10.31 1.55 0.54
C ARG A 40 -11.46 2.03 -0.35
N ARG A 41 -11.12 2.61 -1.50
CA ARG A 41 -12.10 3.03 -2.48
C ARG A 41 -12.86 1.78 -2.93
N ILE A 42 -14.18 1.76 -2.71
CA ILE A 42 -15.05 0.73 -3.30
C ILE A 42 -14.98 0.93 -4.80
N ILE A 43 -14.50 -0.08 -5.53
CA ILE A 43 -14.23 0.02 -6.97
C ILE A 43 -15.39 -0.53 -7.82
N ALA A 44 -16.22 -1.41 -7.24
CA ALA A 44 -17.45 -1.94 -7.83
C ALA A 44 -18.36 -2.51 -6.73
N SER A 45 -19.67 -2.43 -6.91
CA SER A 45 -20.70 -3.09 -6.10
C SER A 45 -21.28 -4.29 -6.86
N PRO A 46 -21.69 -5.40 -6.21
CA PRO A 46 -22.28 -6.56 -6.91
C PRO A 46 -23.46 -6.22 -7.82
N ASP A 47 -24.23 -5.19 -7.49
CA ASP A 47 -25.39 -4.72 -8.27
C ASP A 47 -25.03 -3.74 -9.40
N ASP A 48 -23.73 -3.46 -9.62
CA ASP A 48 -23.30 -2.57 -10.70
C ASP A 48 -23.57 -3.23 -12.06
N PRO A 49 -24.33 -2.57 -12.97
CA PRO A 49 -24.59 -3.11 -14.32
C PRO A 49 -23.32 -3.36 -15.15
N ASN A 50 -22.20 -2.74 -14.76
CA ASN A 50 -20.89 -2.84 -15.40
C ASN A 50 -19.80 -3.34 -14.42
N PHE A 51 -20.17 -4.16 -13.45
CA PHE A 51 -19.27 -4.70 -12.42
C PHE A 51 -17.94 -5.19 -13.01
N ASP A 52 -18.00 -6.10 -13.98
CA ASP A 52 -16.80 -6.72 -14.57
C ASP A 52 -15.89 -5.69 -15.25
N GLU A 53 -16.46 -4.73 -15.96
CA GLU A 53 -15.71 -3.67 -16.65
C GLU A 53 -14.99 -2.75 -15.66
N LYS A 54 -15.68 -2.34 -14.58
CA LYS A 54 -15.10 -1.53 -13.50
C LYS A 54 -13.95 -2.25 -12.80
N VAL A 55 -14.12 -3.54 -12.51
CA VAL A 55 -13.08 -4.37 -11.90
C VAL A 55 -11.86 -4.45 -12.82
N GLN A 56 -12.06 -4.79 -14.10
CA GLN A 56 -10.96 -4.89 -15.06
C GLN A 56 -10.24 -3.56 -15.28
N ALA A 57 -10.97 -2.46 -15.45
CA ALA A 57 -10.39 -1.13 -15.64
C ALA A 57 -9.53 -0.72 -14.44
N THR A 58 -10.03 -0.96 -13.23
CA THR A 58 -9.30 -0.62 -12.01
C THR A 58 -8.03 -1.46 -11.83
N ILE A 59 -8.08 -2.76 -12.18
CA ILE A 59 -6.89 -3.61 -12.18
C ILE A 59 -5.84 -3.08 -13.16
N ARG A 60 -6.23 -2.73 -14.39
CA ARG A 60 -5.31 -2.16 -15.40
C ARG A 60 -4.65 -0.87 -14.90
N GLN A 61 -5.43 0.06 -14.36
CA GLN A 61 -4.92 1.31 -13.79
C GLN A 61 -3.91 1.05 -12.66
N LYS A 62 -4.18 0.09 -11.76
CA LYS A 62 -3.23 -0.26 -10.68
C LYS A 62 -1.93 -0.87 -11.24
N LEU A 63 -2.02 -1.72 -12.27
CA LEU A 63 -0.85 -2.31 -12.92
C LEU A 63 0.00 -1.24 -13.64
N GLU A 64 -0.63 -0.31 -14.35
CA GLU A 64 0.05 0.81 -14.99
C GLU A 64 0.73 1.74 -13.97
N ALA A 65 0.02 2.12 -12.90
CA ALA A 65 0.60 2.92 -11.83
C ALA A 65 1.81 2.23 -11.18
N ALA A 66 1.75 0.91 -10.97
CA ALA A 66 2.86 0.13 -10.45
C ALA A 66 4.06 0.08 -11.42
N ARG A 67 3.82 -0.07 -12.73
CA ARG A 67 4.87 0.00 -13.76
C ARG A 67 5.55 1.36 -13.79
N ASN A 68 4.77 2.44 -13.75
CA ASN A 68 5.28 3.81 -13.78
C ASN A 68 6.13 4.13 -12.53
N ARG A 69 5.73 3.64 -11.35
CA ARG A 69 6.54 3.76 -10.13
C ARG A 69 7.90 3.06 -10.25
N ARG A 70 7.94 1.87 -10.86
CA ARG A 70 9.21 1.15 -11.08
C ARG A 70 10.10 1.83 -12.12
N GLY A 71 9.51 2.39 -13.18
CA GLY A 71 10.25 3.15 -14.19
C GLY A 71 10.90 4.41 -13.64
N ARG A 72 10.21 5.11 -12.72
CA ARG A 72 10.73 6.33 -12.07
C ARG A 72 11.91 6.06 -11.12
N GLN A 73 11.96 4.87 -10.53
CA GLN A 73 13.05 4.47 -9.62
C GLN A 73 14.33 3.99 -10.35
N LEU A 74 14.33 3.92 -11.69
CA LEU A 74 15.50 3.57 -12.50
C LEU A 74 16.16 4.78 -13.19
N VAL A 75 15.63 5.99 -12.96
CA VAL A 75 16.13 7.25 -13.55
C VAL A 75 16.62 8.25 -12.49
N ASP A 76 16.66 7.84 -11.23
CA ASP A 76 17.24 8.56 -10.07
C ASP A 76 18.38 7.72 -9.47
#